data_AF-A0A1B6CZK9-F1
#
_entry.id   AF-A0A1B6CZK9-F1
#
_cell.length_a   1.000
_cell.length_b   1.000
_cell.length_c   1.000
_cell.angle_alpha   90.00
_cell.angle_beta   90.00
_cell.angle_gamma   90.00
#
_symmetry.space_group_name_H-M   'P 1'
#
loop_
_entity.id
_entity.type
_entity.pdbx_description
1 polymer ?
#
loop_
_entity_poly.entity_id
_entity_poly.type
_entity_poly.pdbx_seq_one_letter_code
_entity_poly.pdbx_strand_id
1 'polypeptide(L)'
;EEIGPSSIAGENLIRTLYPDGNIEETLEEIGPSSRHYNIAVRSLTSTFPQGRVKRVSKVINPFLKGMYELKKAEYQCRNGAVKEITLYHTTSQYKANDII
;
A
#
# COMPACT_ATOMS: atom_id res chain seq x y z
N GLU A 1 -40.61 10.02 -7.68
CA GLU A 1 -39.65 8.94 -7.93
C GLU A 1 -38.27 9.40 -7.52
N GLU A 2 -37.83 8.96 -6.34
CA GLU A 2 -36.46 9.14 -5.86
C GLU A 2 -35.59 8.01 -6.43
N ILE A 3 -34.44 8.36 -6.98
CA ILE A 3 -33.35 7.40 -7.20
C ILE A 3 -32.20 7.86 -6.29
N GLY A 4 -32.20 7.34 -5.07
CA GLY A 4 -31.08 7.50 -4.14
C GLY A 4 -29.85 6.72 -4.64
N PRO A 5 -28.63 7.20 -4.40
CA PRO A 5 -27.42 6.48 -4.82
C PRO A 5 -27.29 5.17 -4.04
N SER A 6 -27.13 4.09 -4.81
CA SER A 6 -26.99 2.72 -4.32
C SER A 6 -25.74 2.56 -3.46
N SER A 7 -25.93 1.99 -2.28
CA SER A 7 -24.90 1.45 -1.38
C SER A 7 -24.02 0.42 -2.10
N ILE A 8 -22.78 0.78 -2.44
CA ILE A 8 -21.73 -0.16 -2.84
C ILE A 8 -20.83 -0.40 -1.63
N ALA A 9 -20.57 -1.67 -1.34
CA ALA A 9 -19.89 -2.14 -0.14
C ALA A 9 -18.51 -1.50 0.09
N GLY A 10 -18.39 -0.71 1.16
CA GLY A 10 -17.26 -0.78 2.10
C GLY A 10 -15.86 -0.43 1.61
N GLU A 11 -15.68 0.45 0.63
CA GLU A 11 -14.37 1.04 0.36
C GLU A 11 -14.13 2.22 1.31
N ASN A 12 -13.50 1.97 2.46
CA ASN A 12 -13.01 3.05 3.32
C ASN A 12 -11.75 3.65 2.69
N LEU A 13 -11.94 4.55 1.74
CA LEU A 13 -10.89 5.29 1.08
C LEU A 13 -10.47 6.49 1.95
N ILE A 14 -9.24 6.48 2.45
CA ILE A 14 -8.63 7.67 3.06
C ILE A 14 -7.84 8.38 1.94
N ARG A 15 -8.12 9.66 1.71
CA ARG A 15 -7.44 10.52 0.72
C ARG A 15 -6.72 11.68 1.41
N THR A 16 -5.47 11.91 1.03
CA THR A 16 -4.72 13.13 1.38
C THR A 16 -4.39 13.88 0.07
N LEU A 17 -4.72 15.17 0.01
CA LEU A 17 -4.47 16.04 -1.17
C LEU A 17 -3.23 16.91 -0.91
N TYR A 18 -2.26 16.88 -1.84
CA TYR A 18 -1.14 17.82 -1.86
C TYR A 18 -1.52 19.14 -2.58
N PRO A 19 -0.81 20.26 -2.33
CA PRO A 19 -1.21 21.61 -2.78
C PRO A 19 -1.26 21.80 -4.30
N ASP A 20 -0.63 20.90 -5.06
CA ASP A 20 -0.62 20.87 -6.52
C ASP A 20 -1.82 20.12 -7.12
N GLY A 21 -2.70 19.55 -6.27
CA GLY A 21 -3.95 18.91 -6.65
C GLY A 21 -3.81 17.59 -7.41
N ASN A 22 -2.60 17.08 -7.62
CA ASN A 22 -2.32 15.98 -8.54
C ASN A 22 -1.79 14.70 -7.88
N ILE A 23 -1.46 14.74 -6.59
CA ILE A 23 -0.93 13.58 -5.87
C ILE A 23 -1.98 13.15 -4.85
N GLU A 24 -2.63 12.04 -5.13
CA GLU A 24 -3.53 11.38 -4.19
C GLU A 24 -2.80 10.21 -3.54
N GLU A 25 -2.55 10.33 -2.24
CA GLU A 25 -2.23 9.18 -1.40
C GLU A 25 -3.53 8.45 -1.09
N THR A 26 -3.58 7.16 -1.39
CA THR A 26 -4.75 6.33 -1.14
C THR A 26 -4.39 4.99 -0.53
N LEU A 27 -5.24 4.55 0.40
CA LEU A 27 -5.28 3.19 0.90
C LEU A 27 -6.41 2.45 0.23
N GLU A 28 -6.04 1.50 -0.63
CA GLU A 28 -6.99 0.61 -1.29
C GLU A 28 -7.04 -0.69 -0.51
N GLU A 29 -8.16 -0.99 0.16
CA GLU A 29 -8.35 -2.29 0.77
C GLU A 29 -8.53 -3.35 -0.31
N ILE A 30 -7.71 -4.40 -0.28
CA ILE A 30 -7.74 -5.47 -1.26
C ILE A 30 -8.29 -6.75 -0.65
N GLY A 31 -9.18 -7.42 -1.39
CA GLY A 31 -9.83 -8.65 -0.95
C GLY A 31 -9.13 -9.94 -1.39
N PRO A 32 -9.57 -11.11 -0.90
CA PRO A 32 -8.99 -12.43 -1.21
C PRO A 32 -8.94 -12.83 -2.68
N SER A 33 -9.80 -12.24 -3.52
CA SER A 33 -9.79 -12.44 -4.97
C SER A 33 -8.56 -11.82 -5.66
N SER A 34 -7.89 -10.87 -5.02
CA SER A 34 -6.71 -10.20 -5.58
C SER A 34 -5.46 -11.09 -5.48
N ARG A 35 -4.68 -11.14 -6.56
CA ARG A 35 -3.35 -11.78 -6.53
C ARG A 35 -2.45 -11.15 -5.47
N HIS A 36 -2.52 -9.83 -5.29
CA HIS A 36 -1.69 -9.10 -4.32
C HIS A 36 -2.04 -9.49 -2.89
N TYR A 37 -3.32 -9.70 -2.60
CA TYR A 37 -3.76 -10.19 -1.29
C TYR A 37 -3.14 -11.54 -0.99
N ASN A 38 -3.25 -12.50 -1.92
CA ASN A 38 -2.75 -13.85 -1.72
C ASN A 38 -1.23 -13.88 -1.50
N ILE A 39 -0.47 -13.04 -2.21
CA ILE A 39 0.97 -12.89 -2.01
C ILE A 39 1.27 -12.34 -0.61
N ALA A 40 0.61 -11.26 -0.20
CA ALA A 40 0.83 -10.63 1.10
C ALA A 40 0.48 -11.57 2.26
N VAL A 41 -0.68 -12.25 2.19
CA VAL A 41 -1.11 -13.20 3.22
C VAL A 41 -0.19 -14.40 3.27
N ARG A 42 0.18 -15.01 2.14
CA ARG A 42 1.10 -16.17 2.12
C ARG A 42 2.47 -15.80 2.69
N SER A 43 2.98 -14.63 2.33
CA SER A 43 4.25 -14.10 2.86
C SER A 43 4.15 -13.99 4.38
N LEU A 44 3.11 -13.31 4.88
CA LEU A 44 2.92 -13.11 6.31
C LEU A 44 2.71 -14.43 7.07
N THR A 45 1.86 -15.35 6.60
CA THR A 45 1.58 -16.62 7.28
C THR A 45 2.76 -17.58 7.26
N SER A 46 3.65 -17.48 6.27
CA SER A 46 4.91 -18.24 6.27
C SER A 46 5.85 -17.80 7.39
N THR A 47 5.80 -16.51 7.78
CA THR A 47 6.63 -15.93 8.85
C THR A 47 5.93 -15.99 10.20
N PHE A 48 4.62 -15.75 10.23
CA PHE A 48 3.76 -15.65 11.41
C PHE A 48 2.54 -16.56 11.26
N PRO A 49 2.69 -17.88 11.41
CA PRO A 49 1.65 -18.87 11.08
C PRO A 49 0.40 -18.78 11.96
N GLN A 50 0.53 -18.23 13.17
CA GLN A 50 -0.59 -18.04 14.10
C GLN A 50 -1.31 -16.70 13.90
N GLY A 51 -0.79 -15.83 13.02
CA GLY A 51 -1.37 -14.52 12.77
C GLY A 51 -2.62 -14.60 11.91
N ARG A 52 -3.76 -14.12 12.42
CA ARG A 52 -4.97 -13.95 11.61
C ARG A 52 -4.97 -12.58 10.95
N VAL A 53 -4.92 -12.56 9.62
CA VAL A 53 -5.02 -11.33 8.83
C VAL A 53 -6.45 -10.81 8.88
N LYS A 54 -6.63 -9.60 9.42
CA LYS A 54 -7.94 -8.92 9.46
C LYS A 54 -8.22 -8.12 8.19
N ARG A 55 -7.22 -7.37 7.72
CA ARG A 55 -7.32 -6.45 6.57
C ARG A 55 -5.98 -6.44 5.85
N VAL A 56 -6.02 -6.23 4.54
CA VAL A 56 -4.84 -5.99 3.71
C VAL A 56 -5.15 -4.76 2.86
N SER A 57 -4.31 -3.75 2.97
CA SER A 57 -4.44 -2.53 2.18
C SER A 57 -3.19 -2.35 1.34
N LYS A 58 -3.39 -1.94 0.09
CA LYS A 58 -2.35 -1.49 -0.79
C LYS A 58 -2.17 0.01 -0.59
N VAL A 59 -0.94 0.41 -0.29
CA VAL A 59 -0.54 1.81 -0.23
C VAL A 59 -0.29 2.30 -1.64
N ILE A 60 -0.99 3.35 -2.04
CA ILE A 60 -0.81 4.03 -3.32
C ILE A 60 -0.35 5.45 -3.02
N ASN A 61 0.95 5.66 -3.07
CA ASN A 61 1.57 6.98 -2.89
C ASN A 61 2.49 7.26 -4.10
N PRO A 62 2.00 7.96 -5.14
CA PRO A 62 2.76 8.22 -6.35
C PRO A 62 4.04 9.02 -6.10
N PHE A 63 4.02 9.94 -5.13
CA PHE A 63 5.18 10.74 -4.76
C PHE A 63 6.30 9.89 -4.17
N LEU A 64 6.01 9.12 -3.12
CA LEU A 64 7.00 8.23 -2.51
C LEU A 64 7.49 7.17 -3.48
N LYS A 65 6.62 6.65 -4.35
CA LYS A 65 7.01 5.74 -5.43
C LYS A 65 8.00 6.40 -6.40
N GLY A 66 7.74 7.62 -6.84
CA GLY A 66 8.65 8.37 -7.72
C GLY A 66 10.01 8.61 -7.07
N MET A 67 10.04 9.03 -5.80
CA MET A 67 11.28 9.20 -5.03
C MET A 67 12.05 7.89 -4.86
N TYR A 68 11.34 6.79 -4.63
CA TYR A 68 11.93 5.45 -4.55
C TYR A 68 12.57 5.04 -5.89
N GLU A 69 11.85 5.19 -7.01
CA GLU A 69 12.34 4.86 -8.35
C GLU A 69 13.56 5.70 -8.75
N LEU A 70 13.54 7.00 -8.44
CA LEU A 70 14.69 7.88 -8.63
C LEU A 70 15.90 7.36 -7.86
N LYS A 71 15.72 7.02 -6.57
CA LYS A 71 16.82 6.55 -5.74
C LYS A 71 17.38 5.21 -6.21
N LYS A 72 16.51 4.32 -6.66
CA LYS A 72 16.87 3.04 -7.26
C LYS A 72 17.73 3.25 -8.52
N ALA A 73 17.35 4.17 -9.40
CA ALA A 73 18.11 4.49 -10.60
C ALA A 73 19.48 5.10 -10.27
N GLU A 74 19.56 6.04 -9.32
CA GLU A 74 20.85 6.58 -8.84
C GLU A 74 21.78 5.47 -8.32
N TYR A 75 21.25 4.55 -7.51
CA TYR A 75 22.03 3.44 -6.98
C TYR A 75 22.52 2.51 -8.09
N GLN A 76 21.66 2.21 -9.08
CA GLN A 76 22.03 1.39 -10.22
C GLN A 76 23.17 2.03 -11.03
N CYS A 77 23.09 3.33 -11.32
CA CYS A 77 24.14 4.05 -12.04
C CYS A 77 25.50 3.97 -11.34
N ARG A 78 25.53 3.94 -10.00
CA ARG A 78 26.77 3.89 -9.22
C ARG A 78 27.32 2.49 -9.00
N ASN A 79 26.46 1.49 -8.90
CA ASN A 79 26.83 0.14 -8.45
C ASN A 79 26.59 -0.95 -9.52
N GLY A 80 26.09 -0.59 -10.69
CA GLY A 80 25.81 -1.48 -11.82
C GLY A 80 24.51 -2.28 -11.67
N ALA A 81 24.31 -2.92 -10.52
CA ALA A 81 23.13 -3.73 -10.23
C ALA A 81 22.42 -3.29 -8.95
N VAL A 82 21.10 -3.47 -8.91
CA VAL A 82 20.28 -3.24 -7.72
C VAL A 82 19.72 -4.57 -7.22
N LYS A 83 19.95 -4.87 -5.95
CA LYS A 83 19.22 -5.94 -5.26
C LYS A 83 18.08 -5.33 -4.46
N GLU A 84 16.86 -5.60 -4.87
CA GLU A 84 15.64 -5.20 -4.16
C GLU A 84 15.12 -6.37 -3.34
N ILE A 85 14.73 -6.11 -2.08
CA ILE A 85 14.20 -7.12 -1.16
C ILE A 85 12.95 -6.58 -0.47
N THR A 86 11.98 -7.45 -0.25
CA THR A 86 10.78 -7.13 0.52
C THR A 86 11.02 -7.48 1.99
N LEU A 87 10.83 -6.52 2.88
CA LEU A 87 11.00 -6.67 4.32
C LEU A 87 9.72 -6.27 5.05
N TYR A 88 9.56 -6.75 6.29
CA TYR A 88 8.48 -6.32 7.16
C TYR A 88 8.91 -5.13 8.02
N HIS A 89 8.01 -4.18 8.15
CA HIS A 89 8.09 -3.11 9.13
C HIS A 89 6.81 -3.11 9.95
N THR A 90 6.94 -3.15 11.28
CA THR A 90 5.81 -3.13 12.21
C THR A 90 5.78 -1.80 12.94
N THR A 91 4.61 -1.19 13.02
CA THR A 91 4.39 0.05 13.77
C THR A 91 3.11 -0.03 14.58
N SER A 92 2.86 0.94 15.44
CA SER A 92 1.57 1.10 16.12
C SER A 92 0.50 1.59 15.14
N GLN A 93 -0.75 1.23 15.38
CA GLN A 93 -1.87 1.65 14.51
C GLN A 93 -1.98 3.18 14.40
N TYR A 94 -1.67 3.92 15.47
CA TYR A 94 -1.73 5.38 15.51
C TYR A 94 -0.63 6.05 14.65
N LYS A 95 0.44 5.31 14.34
CA LYS A 95 1.55 5.77 13.51
C LYS A 95 1.45 5.29 12.07
N ALA A 96 0.45 4.49 11.73
CA ALA A 96 0.29 3.96 10.38
C ALA A 96 0.14 5.10 9.37
N ASN A 97 -0.73 6.08 9.65
CA ASN A 97 -0.96 7.22 8.74
C ASN A 97 0.26 8.15 8.58
N ASP A 98 1.21 8.14 9.52
CA ASP A 98 2.44 8.94 9.42
C ASP A 98 3.46 8.32 8.42
N ILE A 99 3.26 7.05 8.02
CA ILE A 99 4.19 6.26 7.20
C ILE A 99 3.68 6.07 5.76
N ILE A 100 2.38 6.22 5.54
CA ILE A 100 1.69 5.94 4.27
C ILE A 100 1.87 7.13 3.31
#